data_AF-A0A9X4EAY6-F1
#
_entry.id   AF-A0A9X4EAY6-F1
#
_cell.length_a   1.000
_cell.length_b   1.000
_cell.length_c   1.000
_cell.angle_alpha   90.00
_cell.angle_beta   90.00
_cell.angle_gamma   90.00
#
_symmetry.space_group_name_H-M   'P 1'
#
loop_
_entity.id
_entity.type
_entity.pdbx_description
1 polymer ?
#
loop_
_entity_poly.entity_id
_entity_poly.type
_entity_poly.pdbx_seq_one_letter_code
_entity_poly.pdbx_strand_id
1 'polypeptide(L)'
;MIALLLQAGVTLGPAAAQGSISEPGRQGMFVMLYSKANYFRMLVTTRGCRDMDQARFDLFNRRFDDARARLVDTYGDRFFPAALPADMSSRQAPCDPATLGSYGNHIAELEQALN
;
A
#
# COMPACT_ATOMS: atom_id res chain seq x y z
N MET A 1 37.98 46.36 31.67
CA MET A 1 37.87 45.34 30.61
C MET A 1 36.52 44.67 30.75
N ILE A 2 35.78 44.64 29.65
CA ILE A 2 34.34 44.30 29.56
C ILE A 2 34.14 42.79 29.73
N ALA A 3 33.11 42.42 30.50
CA ALA A 3 32.60 41.06 30.66
C ALA A 3 31.91 40.58 29.37
N LEU A 4 32.16 39.33 28.95
CA LEU A 4 31.32 38.65 27.97
C LEU A 4 30.86 37.29 28.52
N LEU A 5 29.56 37.22 28.79
CA LEU A 5 28.81 36.03 29.15
C LEU A 5 28.63 35.15 27.90
N LEU A 6 29.02 33.87 27.98
CA LEU A 6 28.65 32.87 26.96
C LEU A 6 27.16 32.57 27.09
N GLN A 7 26.38 32.98 26.08
CA GLN A 7 24.96 32.62 25.96
C GLN A 7 24.82 31.22 25.34
N ALA A 8 23.99 30.40 26.00
CA ALA A 8 23.60 29.08 25.58
C ALA A 8 22.81 29.13 24.25
N GLY A 9 23.37 28.53 23.21
CA GLY A 9 22.66 28.27 21.95
C GLY A 9 21.92 26.94 22.04
N VAL A 10 20.70 26.93 22.61
CA VAL A 10 19.74 25.86 22.37
C VAL A 10 19.22 26.05 20.95
N THR A 11 19.79 25.33 19.99
CA THR A 11 19.22 25.23 18.65
C THR A 11 18.00 24.34 18.73
N LEU A 12 16.83 24.95 18.91
CA LEU A 12 15.55 24.33 18.58
C LEU A 12 15.52 24.14 17.06
N GLY A 13 16.10 23.04 16.58
CA GLY A 13 15.83 22.58 15.23
C GLY A 13 14.32 22.39 15.08
N PRO A 14 13.71 22.72 13.92
CA PRO A 14 12.32 22.38 13.69
C PRO A 14 12.25 20.86 13.70
N ALA A 15 11.78 20.29 14.82
CA ALA A 15 11.20 18.96 14.81
C ALA A 15 10.11 19.04 13.75
N ALA A 16 10.34 18.39 12.62
CA ALA A 16 9.29 18.03 11.71
C ALA A 16 8.33 17.17 12.53
N ALA A 17 7.36 17.81 13.17
CA ALA A 17 6.11 17.21 13.53
C ALA A 17 5.48 16.83 12.18
N GLN A 18 5.90 15.68 11.67
CA GLN A 18 5.22 14.97 10.61
C GLN A 18 3.79 14.84 11.10
N GLY A 19 2.93 15.66 10.51
CA GLY A 19 1.55 15.79 10.94
C GLY A 19 0.94 14.40 11.04
N SER A 20 0.52 14.03 12.25
CA SER A 20 -0.33 12.88 12.43
C SER A 20 -1.68 13.23 11.80
N ILE A 21 -1.79 13.05 10.48
CA ILE A 21 -3.07 13.00 9.80
C ILE A 21 -3.67 11.63 10.10
N SER A 22 -3.99 11.39 11.36
CA SER A 22 -5.03 10.45 11.72
C SER A 22 -6.36 11.13 11.41
N GLU A 23 -6.65 11.32 10.11
CA GLU A 23 -8.01 11.52 9.62
C GLU A 23 -8.63 10.12 9.54
N PRO A 24 -9.57 9.76 10.43
CA PRO A 24 -10.21 8.45 10.40
C PRO A 24 -10.81 8.11 9.02
N GLY A 25 -11.23 9.13 8.26
CA GLY A 25 -11.72 8.98 6.89
C GLY A 25 -10.65 8.55 5.88
N ARG A 26 -9.42 9.05 6.00
CA ARG A 26 -8.34 8.76 5.05
C ARG A 26 -7.82 7.33 5.23
N GLN A 27 -7.63 6.92 6.48
CA GLN A 27 -7.27 5.54 6.79
C GLN A 27 -8.33 4.56 6.29
N GLY A 28 -9.63 4.84 6.53
CA GLY A 28 -10.72 4.00 6.06
C GLY A 28 -10.76 3.85 4.53
N MET A 29 -10.52 4.95 3.81
CA MET A 29 -10.39 4.93 2.34
C MET A 29 -9.24 4.02 1.90
N PHE A 30 -8.05 4.13 2.51
CA PHE A 30 -6.91 3.27 2.17
C PHE A 30 -7.15 1.80 2.48
N VAL A 31 -7.78 1.48 3.62
CA VAL A 31 -8.17 0.10 3.94
C VAL A 31 -9.10 -0.46 2.87
N MET A 32 -10.08 0.33 2.40
CA MET A 32 -10.98 -0.09 1.32
C MET A 32 -10.23 -0.32 -0.01
N LEU A 33 -9.42 0.64 -0.46
CA LEU A 33 -8.66 0.53 -1.72
C LEU A 33 -7.68 -0.64 -1.68
N TYR A 34 -6.95 -0.79 -0.57
CA TYR A 34 -6.05 -1.92 -0.33
C TYR A 34 -6.80 -3.25 -0.39
N SER A 35 -7.95 -3.35 0.29
CA SER A 35 -8.75 -4.58 0.32
C SER A 35 -9.23 -4.99 -1.07
N LYS A 36 -9.64 -4.03 -1.91
CA LYS A 36 -10.00 -4.29 -3.32
C LYS A 36 -8.81 -4.83 -4.11
N ALA A 37 -7.67 -4.16 -4.05
CA ALA A 37 -6.47 -4.60 -4.77
C ALA A 37 -5.97 -5.97 -4.27
N ASN A 38 -6.03 -6.22 -2.96
CA ASN A 38 -5.65 -7.49 -2.35
C ASN A 38 -6.60 -8.64 -2.74
N TYR A 39 -7.90 -8.37 -2.85
CA TYR A 39 -8.87 -9.34 -3.37
C TYR A 39 -8.51 -9.77 -4.80
N PHE A 40 -8.17 -8.81 -5.67
CA PHE A 40 -7.74 -9.15 -7.02
C PHE A 40 -6.37 -9.82 -7.07
N ARG A 41 -5.42 -9.47 -6.18
CA ARG A 41 -4.17 -10.22 -5.99
C ARG A 41 -4.44 -11.71 -5.71
N MET A 42 -5.39 -11.98 -4.81
CA MET A 42 -5.83 -13.34 -4.52
C MET A 42 -6.41 -14.01 -5.78
N LEU A 43 -7.33 -13.35 -6.49
CA LEU A 43 -7.93 -13.90 -7.71
C LEU A 43 -6.89 -14.21 -8.80
N VAL A 44 -5.96 -13.31 -9.08
CA VAL A 44 -4.95 -13.55 -10.12
C VAL A 44 -4.00 -14.69 -9.75
N THR A 45 -3.77 -14.89 -8.45
CA THR A 45 -2.96 -16.00 -7.94
C THR A 45 -3.70 -17.33 -8.03
N THR A 46 -4.95 -17.39 -7.54
CA THR A 46 -5.74 -18.63 -7.50
C THR A 46 -6.18 -19.09 -8.89
N ARG A 47 -6.38 -18.16 -9.84
CA ARG A 47 -6.76 -18.49 -11.23
C ARG A 47 -5.57 -18.75 -12.16
N GLY A 48 -4.33 -18.71 -11.65
CA GLY A 48 -3.14 -18.97 -12.45
C GLY A 48 -2.84 -17.92 -13.52
N CYS A 49 -3.16 -16.64 -13.26
CA CYS A 49 -2.98 -15.57 -14.26
C CYS A 49 -1.52 -15.35 -14.69
N ARG A 50 -0.56 -15.86 -13.93
CA ARG A 50 0.85 -15.85 -14.31
C ARG A 50 1.10 -16.61 -15.61
N ASP A 51 0.39 -17.69 -15.87
CA ASP A 51 0.57 -18.51 -17.08
C ASP A 51 0.03 -17.82 -18.34
N MET A 52 -0.92 -16.89 -18.16
CA MET A 52 -1.48 -16.09 -19.25
C MET A 52 -0.56 -14.94 -19.65
N ASP A 53 -0.06 -14.18 -18.68
CA ASP A 53 0.86 -13.05 -18.92
C ASP A 53 1.74 -12.83 -17.68
N GLN A 54 2.89 -13.51 -17.66
CA GLN A 54 3.81 -13.45 -16.54
C GLN A 54 4.34 -12.02 -16.31
N ALA A 55 4.66 -11.29 -17.37
CA ALA A 55 5.26 -9.96 -17.25
C ALA A 55 4.30 -8.98 -16.56
N ARG A 56 3.02 -8.97 -16.96
CA ARG A 56 2.01 -8.13 -16.30
C ARG A 56 1.70 -8.59 -14.88
N PHE A 57 1.62 -9.90 -14.64
CA PHE A 57 1.41 -10.45 -13.31
C PHE A 57 2.53 -10.02 -12.33
N ASP A 58 3.79 -10.19 -12.73
CA ASP A 58 4.96 -9.83 -11.92
C ASP A 58 5.05 -8.30 -11.70
N LEU A 59 4.72 -7.50 -12.71
CA LEU A 59 4.64 -6.03 -12.60
C LEU A 59 3.59 -5.60 -11.57
N PHE A 60 2.38 -6.15 -11.64
CA PHE A 60 1.29 -5.78 -10.76
C PHE A 60 1.54 -6.19 -9.31
N ASN A 61 2.11 -7.39 -9.06
CA ASN A 61 2.48 -7.78 -7.71
C ASN A 61 3.52 -6.85 -7.09
N ARG A 62 4.56 -6.45 -7.85
CA ARG A 62 5.57 -5.51 -7.37
C ARG A 62 4.94 -4.17 -6.98
N ARG A 63 4.12 -3.60 -7.87
CA ARG A 63 3.40 -2.34 -7.62
C ARG A 63 2.50 -2.41 -6.39
N PHE A 64 1.80 -3.53 -6.22
CA PHE A 64 0.98 -3.77 -5.03
C PHE A 64 1.82 -3.83 -3.75
N ASP A 65 2.95 -4.55 -3.77
CA ASP A 65 3.84 -4.67 -2.62
C ASP A 65 4.50 -3.32 -2.26
N ASP A 66 4.86 -2.51 -3.25
CA ASP A 66 5.35 -1.14 -3.05
C ASP A 66 4.28 -0.23 -2.42
N ALA A 67 3.05 -0.28 -2.92
CA ALA A 67 1.93 0.48 -2.34
C ALA A 67 1.63 0.04 -0.90
N ARG A 68 1.68 -1.27 -0.63
CA ARG A 68 1.54 -1.82 0.72
C ARG A 68 2.64 -1.29 1.64
N ALA A 69 3.89 -1.32 1.22
CA ALA A 69 5.01 -0.85 2.04
C ALA A 69 4.80 0.60 2.52
N ARG A 70 4.33 1.48 1.63
CA ARG A 70 3.99 2.88 1.96
C ARG A 70 2.85 2.99 2.99
N LEU A 71 1.80 2.18 2.83
CA LEU A 71 0.68 2.14 3.77
C LEU A 71 1.08 1.62 5.15
N VAL A 72 1.91 0.58 5.19
CA VAL A 72 2.43 -0.01 6.43
C VAL A 72 3.31 0.98 7.18
N ASP A 73 4.16 1.73 6.47
CA ASP A 73 4.98 2.80 7.05
C ASP A 73 4.13 3.90 7.71
N THR A 74 2.97 4.21 7.11
CA THR A 74 2.10 5.30 7.58
C THR A 74 1.12 4.89 8.69
N TYR A 75 0.47 3.73 8.57
CA TYR A 75 -0.62 3.33 9.52
C TYR A 75 -0.36 2.00 10.25
N GLY A 76 0.74 1.32 9.94
CA GLY A 76 1.12 0.04 10.54
C GLY A 76 0.53 -1.19 9.84
N ASP A 77 1.21 -2.32 10.01
CA ASP A 77 0.94 -3.59 9.30
C ASP A 77 -0.42 -4.22 9.63
N ARG A 78 -0.97 -3.93 10.83
CA ARG A 78 -2.24 -4.53 11.28
C ARG A 78 -3.43 -4.27 10.34
N PHE A 79 -3.38 -3.18 9.57
CA PHE A 79 -4.44 -2.79 8.63
C PHE A 79 -4.17 -3.28 7.20
N PHE A 80 -2.95 -3.71 6.90
CA PHE A 80 -2.48 -4.01 5.54
C PHE A 80 -1.65 -5.30 5.49
N PRO A 81 -2.23 -6.47 5.83
CA PRO A 81 -1.50 -7.73 5.95
C PRO A 81 -0.98 -8.21 4.59
N ALA A 82 0.25 -8.78 4.57
CA ALA A 82 0.99 -9.15 3.35
C ALA A 82 0.23 -10.06 2.36
N ALA A 83 -0.65 -10.92 2.86
CA ALA A 83 -1.64 -11.63 2.08
C ALA A 83 -2.64 -12.26 3.05
N LEU A 84 -3.93 -12.27 2.69
CA LEU A 84 -4.86 -13.19 3.35
C LEU A 84 -4.69 -14.55 2.68
N PRO A 85 -4.62 -15.65 3.44
CA PRO A 85 -4.59 -16.98 2.86
C PRO A 85 -5.83 -17.14 1.97
N ALA A 86 -5.63 -17.56 0.73
CA ALA A 86 -6.74 -17.79 -0.18
C ALA A 86 -7.59 -18.94 0.38
N ASP A 87 -8.79 -18.63 0.87
CA ASP A 87 -9.84 -19.63 0.94
C ASP A 87 -10.20 -19.99 -0.51
N MET A 88 -9.66 -21.13 -0.93
CA MET A 88 -9.68 -21.64 -2.31
C MET A 88 -11.00 -22.32 -2.70
N SER A 89 -12.08 -22.12 -1.93
CA SER A 89 -13.35 -22.83 -2.16
C SER A 89 -14.25 -22.22 -3.24
N SER A 90 -13.94 -21.03 -3.76
CA SER A 90 -14.67 -20.47 -4.90
C SER A 90 -14.22 -21.13 -6.20
N ARG A 91 -15.12 -21.90 -6.82
CA ARG A 91 -14.99 -22.57 -8.13
C ARG A 91 -14.02 -21.83 -9.04
N GLN A 92 -12.83 -22.42 -9.24
CA GLN A 92 -11.70 -21.82 -9.94
C GLN A 92 -12.05 -21.62 -11.42
N ALA A 93 -12.63 -20.47 -11.75
CA ALA A 93 -12.67 -20.02 -13.13
C ALA A 93 -11.23 -19.83 -13.61
N PRO A 94 -10.92 -20.17 -14.89
CA PRO A 94 -9.59 -19.89 -15.43
C PRO A 94 -9.31 -18.38 -15.39
N CYS A 95 -8.03 -18.01 -15.42
CA CYS A 95 -7.69 -16.61 -15.60
C CYS A 95 -8.25 -16.09 -16.92
N ASP A 96 -8.67 -14.83 -16.91
CA ASP A 96 -9.11 -14.10 -18.08
C ASP A 96 -8.45 -12.70 -18.11
N PRO A 97 -8.38 -12.04 -19.29
CA PRO A 97 -7.78 -10.71 -19.40
C PRO A 97 -8.46 -9.64 -18.55
N ALA A 98 -9.75 -9.76 -18.27
CA ALA A 98 -10.48 -8.80 -17.44
C ALA A 98 -10.07 -8.93 -15.96
N THR A 99 -9.86 -10.14 -15.44
CA THR A 99 -9.35 -10.36 -14.09
C THR A 99 -7.98 -9.72 -13.89
N LEU A 100 -7.04 -9.97 -14.81
CA LEU A 100 -5.71 -9.37 -14.75
C LEU A 100 -5.76 -7.84 -14.97
N GLY A 101 -6.66 -7.36 -15.83
CA GLY A 101 -6.92 -5.93 -16.04
C GLY A 101 -7.46 -5.22 -14.79
N SER A 102 -8.48 -5.78 -14.15
CA SER A 102 -9.07 -5.26 -12.90
C SER A 102 -8.05 -5.20 -11.78
N TYR A 103 -7.14 -6.18 -11.68
CA TYR A 103 -6.06 -6.12 -10.70
C TYR A 103 -5.19 -4.88 -10.89
N GLY A 104 -4.73 -4.63 -12.12
CA GLY A 104 -3.94 -3.45 -12.45
C GLY A 104 -4.69 -2.13 -12.18
N ASN A 105 -6.00 -2.08 -12.46
CA ASN A 105 -6.83 -0.90 -12.21
C ASN A 105 -6.93 -0.57 -10.72
N HIS A 106 -7.20 -1.57 -9.87
CA HIS A 106 -7.31 -1.33 -8.43
C HIS A 106 -5.97 -1.01 -7.77
N ILE A 107 -4.85 -1.50 -8.31
CA ILE A 107 -3.52 -1.02 -7.91
C ILE A 107 -3.36 0.46 -8.27
N ALA A 108 -3.76 0.87 -9.48
CA ALA A 108 -3.66 2.26 -9.91
C ALA A 108 -4.54 3.20 -9.07
N GLU A 109 -5.77 2.79 -8.71
CA GLU A 109 -6.63 3.54 -7.77
C GLU A 109 -5.94 3.75 -6.42
N LEU A 110 -5.27 2.71 -5.90
CA LEU A 110 -4.56 2.79 -4.64
C LEU A 110 -3.32 3.71 -4.73
N GLU A 111 -2.52 3.57 -5.78
CA GLU A 111 -1.36 4.41 -6.04
C GLU A 111 -1.74 5.88 -6.23
N GLN A 112 -2.86 6.14 -6.92
CA GLN A 112 -3.36 7.50 -7.12
C GLN A 112 -3.76 8.14 -5.78
N ALA A 113 -4.39 7.38 -4.87
CA ALA A 113 -4.75 7.89 -3.55
C ALA A 113 -3.53 8.13 -2.64
N LEU A 114 -2.40 7.47 -2.92
CA LEU A 114 -1.15 7.58 -2.16
C LEU A 114 -0.28 8.78 -2.58
N ASN A 115 -0.51 9.36 -3.76
CA ASN A 115 0.27 10.47 -4.32
C ASN A 115 -0.45 11.81 -4.14
#